data_AF-A0ABD5M6J4-F1
#
_entry.id   AF-A0ABD5M6J4-F1
#
_cell.length_a   1.000
_cell.length_b   1.000
_cell.length_c   1.000
_cell.angle_alpha   90.00
_cell.angle_beta   90.00
_cell.angle_gamma   90.00
#
_symmetry.space_group_name_H-M   'P 1'
#
loop_
_entity.id
_entity.type
_entity.pdbx_description
1 polymer ?
#
loop_
_entity_poly.entity_id
_entity_poly.type
_entity_poly.pdbx_seq_one_letter_code
_entity_poly.pdbx_strand_id
1 'polypeptide(L)'
;MSEPPLLAVEDLVVEFTTEREVIRAVDGIGFEIRAGETVGLVGESGSGKSVTARAVLGLLSSPGQIKRGEIRLQGTELTTSGWDGHRGTISIVFQDPANSLNPVYTVGDQITEALRIHQGLRGQAATTRAVKLLEDVGIPDATARVDEYPHQLSGGMQQRVVIAIALACDPDILVCDEPTTALDVTIQAQILDLLADLQRDDDLGILFITHDMGVIEDATDRVNVIYAGEIVERAPTDVLFDRPAHPYTRALLDSIPGRTPPDAQLPTIDGEVPTPTGPASHCRFAPRCPEAFAACEDTAPTHVSIDTGGGGSSSASPRDASAGRATERSSNRDAVDDESAAPQTTQSAACLLYEDSTAHQQTDSQ
;
A
#
# COMPACT_ATOMS: atom_id res chain seq x y z
N MET A 1 -0.27 23.23 -15.07
CA MET A 1 -0.97 21.96 -15.36
C MET A 1 -0.23 20.92 -14.55
N SER A 2 -0.89 20.27 -13.60
CA SER A 2 -0.27 19.17 -12.84
C SER A 2 0.17 18.10 -13.81
N GLU A 3 1.35 17.51 -13.63
CA GLU A 3 1.73 16.32 -14.39
C GLU A 3 0.73 15.18 -14.10
N PRO A 4 0.42 14.34 -15.11
CA PRO A 4 -0.46 13.20 -14.92
C PRO A 4 0.19 12.19 -13.96
N PRO A 5 -0.61 11.45 -13.18
CA PRO A 5 -0.08 10.40 -12.31
C PRO A 5 0.63 9.31 -13.14
N LEU A 6 1.60 8.64 -12.52
CA LEU A 6 2.26 7.47 -13.11
C LEU A 6 1.25 6.34 -13.27
N LEU A 7 0.44 6.08 -12.25
CA LEU A 7 -0.65 5.10 -12.28
C LEU A 7 -1.97 5.78 -11.92
N ALA A 8 -3.02 5.48 -12.66
CA ALA A 8 -4.39 5.75 -12.24
C ALA A 8 -5.24 4.49 -12.38
N VAL A 9 -5.97 4.14 -11.32
CA VAL A 9 -6.94 3.06 -11.26
C VAL A 9 -8.29 3.70 -10.99
N GLU A 10 -9.29 3.40 -11.82
CA GLU A 10 -10.62 4.00 -11.74
C GLU A 10 -11.69 2.91 -11.79
N ASP A 11 -12.59 2.88 -10.79
CA ASP A 11 -13.75 1.99 -10.70
C ASP A 11 -13.45 0.51 -11.01
N LEU A 12 -12.30 0.03 -10.52
CA LEU A 12 -11.80 -1.32 -10.76
C LEU A 12 -12.68 -2.35 -10.06
N VAL A 13 -13.24 -3.27 -10.85
CA VAL A 13 -14.01 -4.42 -10.38
C VAL A 13 -13.35 -5.69 -10.90
N VAL A 14 -12.94 -6.57 -9.98
CA VAL A 14 -12.35 -7.88 -10.30
C VAL A 14 -13.24 -8.99 -9.74
N GLU A 15 -13.64 -9.91 -10.63
CA GLU A 15 -14.47 -11.05 -10.27
C GLU A 15 -13.78 -12.38 -10.58
N PHE A 16 -13.97 -13.35 -9.69
CA PHE A 16 -13.64 -14.75 -9.89
C PHE A 16 -14.94 -15.54 -10.02
N THR A 17 -15.19 -16.10 -11.20
CA THR A 17 -16.37 -16.94 -11.44
C THR A 17 -16.01 -18.40 -11.17
N THR A 18 -16.52 -18.95 -10.08
CA THR A 18 -16.40 -20.38 -9.75
C THR A 18 -17.68 -21.13 -10.11
N GLU A 19 -17.68 -22.46 -10.01
CA GLU A 19 -18.90 -23.26 -10.22
C GLU A 19 -20.00 -22.98 -9.19
N ARG A 20 -19.64 -22.49 -8.00
CA ARG A 20 -20.57 -22.28 -6.89
C ARG A 20 -21.07 -20.84 -6.82
N GLU A 21 -20.19 -19.88 -7.06
CA GLU A 21 -20.46 -18.46 -6.83
C GLU A 21 -19.53 -17.56 -7.63
N VAL A 22 -19.92 -16.29 -7.73
CA VAL A 22 -19.09 -15.20 -8.25
C VAL A 22 -18.53 -14.43 -7.06
N ILE A 23 -17.20 -14.46 -6.92
CA ILE A 23 -16.52 -13.71 -5.86
C ILE A 23 -16.02 -12.40 -6.45
N ARG A 24 -16.54 -11.28 -5.96
CA ARG A 24 -16.11 -9.93 -6.32
C ARG A 24 -15.00 -9.46 -5.39
N ALA A 25 -13.79 -9.97 -5.63
CA ALA A 25 -12.63 -9.72 -4.78
C ALA A 25 -12.21 -8.24 -4.72
N VAL A 26 -12.56 -7.46 -5.73
CA VAL A 26 -12.38 -6.00 -5.78
C VAL A 26 -13.66 -5.39 -6.36
N ASP A 27 -14.23 -4.37 -5.72
CA ASP A 27 -15.52 -3.77 -6.06
C ASP A 27 -15.43 -2.24 -6.10
N GLY A 28 -15.15 -1.70 -7.29
CA GLY A 28 -15.22 -0.27 -7.58
C GLY A 28 -14.12 0.56 -6.95
N ILE A 29 -12.93 -0.02 -6.74
CA ILE A 29 -11.81 0.73 -6.15
C ILE A 29 -11.16 1.64 -7.18
N GLY A 30 -10.66 2.79 -6.76
CA GLY A 30 -9.86 3.64 -7.64
C GLY A 30 -8.91 4.52 -6.86
N PHE A 31 -7.65 4.60 -7.27
CA PHE A 31 -6.57 5.36 -6.64
C PHE A 31 -5.53 5.76 -7.71
N GLU A 32 -4.65 6.68 -7.36
CA GLU A 32 -3.56 7.14 -8.24
C GLU A 32 -2.23 7.07 -7.50
N ILE A 33 -1.13 7.00 -8.25
CA ILE A 33 0.24 7.06 -7.76
C ILE A 33 1.01 8.06 -8.62
N ARG A 34 1.62 9.07 -7.99
CA ARG A 34 2.49 10.06 -8.64
C ARG A 34 3.95 9.61 -8.62
N ALA A 35 4.78 10.29 -9.42
CA ALA A 35 6.22 10.13 -9.36
C ALA A 35 6.75 10.51 -7.97
N GLY A 36 7.65 9.71 -7.44
CA GLY A 36 8.22 9.88 -6.10
C GLY A 36 7.20 9.75 -4.95
N GLU A 37 6.03 9.16 -5.17
CA GLU A 37 4.99 8.96 -4.16
C GLU A 37 4.88 7.48 -3.77
N THR A 38 4.82 7.20 -2.47
CA THR A 38 4.52 5.86 -1.94
C THR A 38 3.09 5.81 -1.43
N VAL A 39 2.28 5.01 -2.10
CA VAL A 39 0.87 4.81 -1.79
C VAL A 39 0.68 3.44 -1.12
N GLY A 40 0.19 3.46 0.11
CA GLY A 40 -0.18 2.29 0.89
C GLY A 40 -1.51 1.68 0.45
N LEU A 41 -1.58 0.35 0.47
CA LEU A 41 -2.83 -0.42 0.42
C LEU A 41 -2.83 -1.44 1.56
N VAL A 42 -3.68 -1.20 2.56
CA VAL A 42 -3.69 -1.94 3.83
C VAL A 42 -5.05 -2.53 4.16
N GLY A 43 -5.07 -3.66 4.85
CA GLY A 43 -6.29 -4.35 5.27
C GLY A 43 -5.99 -5.78 5.72
N GLU A 44 -6.97 -6.44 6.30
CA GLU A 44 -6.86 -7.84 6.73
C GLU A 44 -6.60 -8.80 5.54
N SER A 45 -6.18 -10.04 5.82
CA SER A 45 -6.08 -11.09 4.80
C SER A 45 -7.44 -11.32 4.13
N GLY A 46 -7.45 -11.54 2.80
CA GLY A 46 -8.68 -11.74 2.03
C GLY A 46 -9.45 -10.47 1.67
N SER A 47 -8.96 -9.27 2.03
CA SER A 47 -9.62 -7.99 1.70
C SER A 47 -9.51 -7.56 0.23
N GLY A 48 -8.68 -8.20 -0.59
CA GLY A 48 -8.52 -7.88 -2.02
C GLY A 48 -7.16 -7.26 -2.42
N LYS A 49 -6.28 -6.97 -1.45
CA LYS A 49 -4.95 -6.37 -1.67
C LYS A 49 -4.12 -6.98 -2.81
N SER A 50 -3.76 -8.27 -2.72
CA SER A 50 -2.94 -8.94 -3.74
C SER A 50 -3.69 -9.13 -5.06
N VAL A 51 -5.03 -9.14 -5.05
CA VAL A 51 -5.83 -9.16 -6.28
C VAL A 51 -5.72 -7.82 -7.00
N THR A 52 -5.81 -6.71 -6.26
CA THR A 52 -5.56 -5.36 -6.79
C THR A 52 -4.17 -5.25 -7.40
N ALA A 53 -3.13 -5.71 -6.69
CA ALA A 53 -1.75 -5.75 -7.19
C ALA A 53 -1.66 -6.50 -8.53
N ARG A 54 -2.18 -7.73 -8.58
CA ARG A 54 -2.14 -8.56 -9.79
C ARG A 54 -2.96 -7.97 -10.92
N ALA A 55 -4.07 -7.27 -10.63
CA ALA A 55 -4.84 -6.56 -11.65
C ALA A 55 -4.05 -5.42 -12.28
N VAL A 56 -3.37 -4.61 -11.45
CA VAL A 56 -2.49 -3.52 -11.92
C VAL A 56 -1.38 -4.01 -12.84
N LEU A 57 -0.79 -5.18 -12.55
CA LEU A 57 0.23 -5.78 -13.41
C LEU A 57 -0.31 -6.64 -14.56
N GLY A 58 -1.63 -6.82 -14.70
CA GLY A 58 -2.20 -7.72 -15.70
C GLY A 58 -1.75 -9.19 -15.51
N LEU A 59 -1.62 -9.61 -14.24
CA LEU A 59 -1.21 -10.95 -13.80
C LEU A 59 -2.38 -11.74 -13.16
N LEU A 60 -3.62 -11.33 -13.41
CA LEU A 60 -4.79 -12.08 -12.98
C LEU A 60 -4.82 -13.45 -13.68
N SER A 61 -4.85 -14.52 -12.89
CA SER A 61 -5.02 -15.87 -13.38
C SER A 61 -6.50 -16.23 -13.48
N SER A 62 -6.85 -17.04 -14.49
CA SER A 62 -8.19 -17.64 -14.60
C SER A 62 -8.55 -18.36 -13.29
N PRO A 63 -9.78 -18.21 -12.76
CA PRO A 63 -10.96 -17.58 -13.38
C PRO A 63 -11.12 -16.08 -13.10
N GLY A 64 -10.10 -15.41 -12.58
CA GLY A 64 -10.12 -13.97 -12.28
C GLY A 64 -10.14 -13.12 -13.55
N GLN A 65 -10.97 -12.09 -13.57
CA GLN A 65 -11.07 -11.15 -14.68
C GLN A 65 -11.46 -9.75 -14.20
N ILE A 66 -10.93 -8.73 -14.88
CA ILE A 66 -11.41 -7.35 -14.72
C ILE A 66 -12.76 -7.26 -15.43
N LYS A 67 -13.82 -6.98 -14.66
CA LYS A 67 -15.19 -6.83 -15.18
C LYS A 67 -15.52 -5.41 -15.60
N ARG A 68 -14.96 -4.45 -14.86
CA ARG A 68 -15.17 -3.02 -15.04
C ARG A 68 -13.96 -2.28 -14.49
N GLY A 69 -13.79 -1.05 -14.94
CA GLY A 69 -12.76 -0.13 -14.49
C GLY A 69 -11.59 -0.05 -15.46
N GLU A 70 -10.78 0.95 -15.22
CA GLU A 70 -9.71 1.38 -16.11
C GLU A 70 -8.41 1.47 -15.32
N ILE A 71 -7.32 1.02 -15.93
CA ILE A 71 -5.97 1.11 -15.36
C ILE A 71 -5.12 1.85 -16.38
N ARG A 72 -4.64 3.04 -16.03
CA ARG A 72 -3.82 3.90 -16.88
C ARG A 72 -2.40 3.99 -16.33
N LEU A 73 -1.42 3.81 -17.21
CA LEU A 73 0.00 4.02 -16.93
C LEU A 73 0.47 5.22 -17.75
N GLN A 74 0.87 6.31 -17.09
CA GLN A 74 1.29 7.57 -17.72
C GLN A 74 0.27 8.06 -18.79
N GLY A 75 -1.01 7.92 -18.47
CA GLY A 75 -2.13 8.26 -19.36
C GLY A 75 -2.50 7.20 -20.42
N THR A 76 -1.74 6.11 -20.56
CA THR A 76 -2.04 5.00 -21.48
C THR A 76 -2.91 3.95 -20.80
N GLU A 77 -4.10 3.68 -21.34
CA GLU A 77 -5.03 2.71 -20.78
C GLU A 77 -4.62 1.25 -21.07
N LEU A 78 -4.22 0.52 -20.04
CA LEU A 78 -3.70 -0.86 -20.12
C LEU A 78 -4.81 -1.91 -20.27
N THR A 79 -5.99 -1.67 -19.68
CA THR A 79 -7.14 -2.59 -19.71
C THR A 79 -7.61 -2.91 -21.13
N THR A 80 -7.45 -1.97 -22.05
CA THR A 80 -7.81 -2.11 -23.46
C THR A 80 -6.62 -2.38 -24.37
N SER A 81 -5.47 -1.72 -24.15
CA SER A 81 -4.28 -1.90 -24.99
C SER A 81 -3.48 -3.17 -24.68
N GLY A 82 -3.66 -3.74 -23.50
CA GLY A 82 -2.83 -4.81 -22.95
C GLY A 82 -1.55 -4.29 -22.30
N TRP A 83 -0.86 -5.19 -21.59
CA TRP A 83 0.33 -4.86 -20.79
C TRP A 83 1.66 -5.18 -21.47
N ASP A 84 1.67 -5.90 -22.60
CA ASP A 84 2.89 -6.48 -23.17
C ASP A 84 3.97 -5.42 -23.48
N GLY A 85 3.56 -4.24 -23.97
CA GLY A 85 4.47 -3.12 -24.25
C GLY A 85 4.96 -2.37 -23.00
N HIS A 86 4.41 -2.68 -21.82
CA HIS A 86 4.68 -2.01 -20.55
C HIS A 86 5.31 -2.96 -19.52
N ARG A 87 5.69 -4.18 -19.93
CA ARG A 87 6.37 -5.16 -19.08
C ARG A 87 7.76 -4.62 -18.70
N GLY A 88 7.97 -4.44 -17.40
CA GLY A 88 9.21 -3.87 -16.84
C GLY A 88 9.07 -2.40 -16.42
N THR A 89 8.11 -1.66 -17.00
CA THR A 89 7.76 -0.31 -16.51
C THR A 89 7.04 -0.38 -15.17
N ILE A 90 6.21 -1.41 -14.99
CA ILE A 90 5.65 -1.79 -13.69
C ILE A 90 6.31 -3.09 -13.28
N SER A 91 7.06 -3.05 -12.17
CA SER A 91 7.71 -4.21 -11.56
C SER A 91 7.02 -4.60 -10.26
N ILE A 92 7.20 -5.84 -9.84
CA ILE A 92 6.63 -6.36 -8.59
C ILE A 92 7.67 -7.11 -7.77
N VAL A 93 7.64 -6.87 -6.47
CA VAL A 93 8.27 -7.68 -5.44
C VAL A 93 7.16 -8.51 -4.80
N PHE A 94 7.14 -9.80 -5.10
CA PHE A 94 6.15 -10.72 -4.56
C PHE A 94 6.41 -11.05 -3.08
N GLN A 95 5.36 -11.54 -2.42
CA GLN A 95 5.43 -12.14 -1.10
C GLN A 95 6.40 -13.34 -1.10
N ASP A 96 7.21 -13.45 -0.04
CA ASP A 96 8.20 -14.51 0.19
C ASP A 96 9.34 -14.57 -0.89
N PRO A 97 10.54 -14.04 -0.58
CA PRO A 97 11.64 -14.03 -1.53
C PRO A 97 12.16 -15.44 -1.86
N ALA A 98 12.00 -16.43 -0.97
CA ALA A 98 12.49 -17.78 -1.20
C ALA A 98 11.71 -18.51 -2.29
N ASN A 99 10.42 -18.20 -2.45
CA ASN A 99 9.59 -18.74 -3.53
C ASN A 99 9.78 -17.98 -4.86
N SER A 100 10.24 -16.73 -4.79
CA SER A 100 10.47 -15.89 -5.96
C SER A 100 11.80 -16.20 -6.65
N LEU A 101 12.82 -16.62 -5.89
CA LEU A 101 14.13 -16.98 -6.43
C LEU A 101 14.20 -18.44 -6.84
N ASN A 102 14.78 -18.71 -8.01
CA ASN A 102 15.04 -20.06 -8.46
C ASN A 102 16.31 -20.63 -7.79
N PRO A 103 16.21 -21.71 -7.00
CA PRO A 103 17.33 -22.20 -6.19
C PRO A 103 18.44 -22.88 -7.02
N VAL A 104 18.21 -23.18 -8.30
CA VAL A 104 19.20 -23.83 -9.17
C VAL A 104 20.01 -22.87 -10.04
N TYR A 105 19.72 -21.57 -9.98
CA TYR A 105 20.49 -20.53 -10.65
C TYR A 105 21.18 -19.63 -9.62
N THR A 106 22.30 -19.03 -10.02
CA THR A 106 22.94 -18.01 -9.19
C THR A 106 22.07 -16.75 -9.11
N VAL A 107 22.36 -15.91 -8.13
CA VAL A 107 21.73 -14.59 -7.99
C VAL A 107 22.02 -13.73 -9.23
N GLY A 108 23.26 -13.74 -9.70
CA GLY A 108 23.70 -13.03 -10.90
C GLY A 108 22.98 -13.50 -12.16
N ASP A 109 22.78 -14.80 -12.34
CA ASP A 109 22.05 -15.34 -13.50
C ASP A 109 20.63 -14.77 -13.59
N GLN A 110 19.94 -14.70 -12.45
CA GLN A 110 18.56 -14.21 -12.39
C GLN A 110 18.45 -12.71 -12.64
N ILE A 111 19.36 -11.91 -12.09
CA ILE A 111 19.41 -10.46 -12.34
C ILE A 111 19.79 -10.18 -13.80
N THR A 112 20.79 -10.88 -14.33
CA THR A 112 21.23 -10.71 -15.72
C THR A 112 20.19 -11.19 -16.74
N GLU A 113 19.33 -12.14 -16.38
CA GLU A 113 18.18 -12.52 -17.20
C GLU A 113 17.19 -11.35 -17.37
N ALA A 114 16.81 -10.67 -16.29
CA ALA A 114 15.94 -9.49 -16.35
C ALA A 114 16.57 -8.37 -17.18
N LEU A 115 17.86 -8.06 -16.95
CA LEU A 115 18.62 -7.08 -17.74
C LEU A 115 18.66 -7.43 -19.23
N ARG A 116 18.78 -8.71 -19.57
CA ARG A 116 18.82 -9.15 -20.96
C ARG A 116 17.47 -8.98 -21.65
N ILE A 117 16.38 -9.28 -20.94
CA ILE A 117 15.01 -9.24 -21.48
C ILE A 117 14.54 -7.80 -21.63
N HIS A 118 14.69 -6.97 -20.59
CA HIS A 118 14.10 -5.64 -20.53
C HIS A 118 15.08 -4.53 -20.98
N GLN A 119 16.38 -4.72 -20.80
CA GLN A 119 17.40 -3.69 -21.09
C GLN A 119 18.34 -4.08 -22.25
N GLY A 120 18.21 -5.30 -22.80
CA GLY A 120 19.03 -5.80 -23.90
C GLY A 120 20.51 -6.02 -23.57
N LEU A 121 20.93 -5.84 -22.31
CA LEU A 121 22.31 -5.98 -21.84
C LEU A 121 22.75 -7.45 -21.85
N ARG A 122 24.01 -7.71 -22.21
CA ARG A 122 24.57 -9.06 -22.33
C ARG A 122 26.05 -9.12 -21.91
N GLY A 123 26.50 -10.32 -21.54
CA GLY A 123 27.90 -10.61 -21.21
C GLY A 123 28.39 -9.77 -20.05
N GLN A 124 29.65 -9.30 -20.13
CA GLN A 124 30.29 -8.54 -19.06
C GLN A 124 29.49 -7.28 -18.64
N ALA A 125 28.82 -6.60 -19.58
CA ALA A 125 28.03 -5.42 -19.28
C ALA A 125 26.83 -5.76 -18.38
N ALA A 126 26.17 -6.90 -18.62
CA ALA A 126 25.08 -7.37 -17.77
C ALA A 126 25.59 -7.75 -16.38
N THR A 127 26.70 -8.50 -16.29
CA THR A 127 27.31 -8.87 -15.00
C THR A 127 27.72 -7.64 -14.20
N THR A 128 28.36 -6.65 -14.82
CA THR A 128 28.74 -5.40 -14.14
C THR A 128 27.51 -4.63 -13.64
N ARG A 129 26.43 -4.56 -14.43
CA ARG A 129 25.18 -3.93 -13.96
C ARG A 129 24.51 -4.73 -12.85
N ALA A 130 24.55 -6.07 -12.90
CA ALA A 130 24.01 -6.92 -11.85
C ALA A 130 24.74 -6.72 -10.51
N VAL A 131 26.08 -6.65 -10.53
CA VAL A 131 26.87 -6.32 -9.34
C VAL A 131 26.49 -4.93 -8.81
N LYS A 132 26.37 -3.93 -9.69
CA LYS A 132 25.93 -2.60 -9.28
C LYS A 132 24.54 -2.61 -8.65
N LEU A 133 23.58 -3.32 -9.23
CA LEU A 133 22.24 -3.44 -8.66
C LEU A 133 22.26 -4.08 -7.27
N LEU A 134 23.11 -5.10 -7.07
CA LEU A 134 23.32 -5.70 -5.74
C LEU A 134 23.91 -4.69 -4.75
N GLU A 135 24.85 -3.84 -5.18
CA GLU A 135 25.39 -2.73 -4.38
C GLU A 135 24.32 -1.69 -4.05
N ASP A 136 23.51 -1.29 -5.04
CA ASP A 136 22.42 -0.32 -4.92
C ASP A 136 21.40 -0.78 -3.86
N VAL A 137 21.08 -2.09 -3.82
CA VAL A 137 20.21 -2.67 -2.77
C VAL A 137 20.96 -3.05 -1.49
N GLY A 138 22.21 -2.63 -1.30
CA GLY A 138 22.96 -2.81 -0.05
C GLY A 138 23.42 -4.24 0.24
N ILE A 139 23.61 -5.09 -0.77
CA ILE A 139 24.22 -6.41 -0.59
C ILE A 139 25.73 -6.24 -0.34
N PRO A 140 26.26 -6.67 0.82
CA PRO A 140 27.68 -6.57 1.09
C PRO A 140 28.46 -7.48 0.14
N ASP A 141 29.67 -7.09 -0.26
CA ASP A 141 30.54 -7.89 -1.13
C ASP A 141 29.80 -8.43 -2.38
N ALA A 142 29.03 -7.56 -3.04
CA ALA A 142 28.20 -7.87 -4.20
C ALA A 142 28.96 -8.60 -5.31
N THR A 143 30.25 -8.29 -5.49
CA THR A 143 31.12 -8.93 -6.48
C THR A 143 31.30 -10.42 -6.22
N ALA A 144 31.38 -10.85 -4.96
CA ALA A 144 31.43 -12.27 -4.61
C ALA A 144 30.04 -12.90 -4.62
N ARG A 145 29.03 -12.19 -4.09
CA ARG A 145 27.66 -12.70 -3.93
C ARG A 145 26.89 -12.89 -5.22
N VAL A 146 27.30 -12.24 -6.31
CA VAL A 146 26.69 -12.43 -7.63
C VAL A 146 26.76 -13.88 -8.10
N ASP A 147 27.79 -14.63 -7.70
CA ASP A 147 28.00 -16.04 -8.05
C ASP A 147 27.39 -17.01 -7.02
N GLU A 148 26.78 -16.51 -5.95
CA GLU A 148 26.12 -17.33 -4.94
C GLU A 148 24.70 -17.74 -5.36
N TYR A 149 24.26 -18.86 -4.84
CA TYR A 149 22.89 -19.35 -4.99
C TYR A 149 21.99 -18.80 -3.88
N PRO A 150 20.66 -18.72 -4.09
CA PRO A 150 19.72 -18.19 -3.10
C PRO A 150 19.85 -18.83 -1.71
N HIS A 151 20.06 -20.14 -1.64
CA HIS A 151 20.18 -20.89 -0.38
C HIS A 151 21.46 -20.59 0.42
N GLN A 152 22.40 -19.81 -0.14
CA GLN A 152 23.61 -19.34 0.55
C GLN A 152 23.40 -17.96 1.20
N LEU A 153 22.29 -17.29 0.91
CA LEU A 153 21.95 -15.96 1.40
C LEU A 153 21.00 -16.01 2.61
N SER A 154 21.05 -14.98 3.46
CA SER A 154 20.03 -14.77 4.50
C SER A 154 18.70 -14.33 3.88
N GLY A 155 17.58 -14.47 4.61
CA GLY A 155 16.26 -14.03 4.11
C GLY A 155 16.23 -12.55 3.72
N GLY A 156 16.85 -11.67 4.50
CA GLY A 156 17.00 -10.25 4.15
C GLY A 156 17.85 -10.01 2.89
N MET A 157 18.90 -10.80 2.68
CA MET A 157 19.69 -10.73 1.45
C MET A 157 18.88 -11.24 0.24
N GLN A 158 18.11 -12.31 0.41
CA GLN A 158 17.20 -12.80 -0.65
C GLN A 158 16.16 -11.73 -1.01
N GLN A 159 15.60 -11.03 -0.02
CA GLN A 159 14.67 -9.93 -0.26
C GLN A 159 15.31 -8.80 -1.09
N ARG A 160 16.51 -8.37 -0.70
CA ARG A 160 17.28 -7.37 -1.45
C ARG A 160 17.56 -7.83 -2.89
N VAL A 161 17.89 -9.11 -3.09
CA VAL A 161 18.07 -9.67 -4.44
C VAL A 161 16.78 -9.59 -5.26
N VAL A 162 15.62 -9.93 -4.69
CA VAL A 162 14.33 -9.82 -5.40
C VAL A 162 14.04 -8.36 -5.78
N ILE A 163 14.33 -7.40 -4.89
CA ILE A 163 14.25 -5.97 -5.20
C ILE A 163 15.20 -5.62 -6.34
N ALA A 164 16.45 -6.09 -6.33
CA ALA A 164 17.42 -5.85 -7.40
C ALA A 164 16.95 -6.41 -8.76
N ILE A 165 16.29 -7.58 -8.77
CA ILE A 165 15.68 -8.14 -9.99
C ILE A 165 14.55 -7.24 -10.49
N ALA A 166 13.71 -6.72 -9.61
CA ALA A 166 12.62 -5.81 -9.97
C ALA A 166 13.16 -4.47 -10.55
N LEU A 167 14.22 -3.93 -9.95
CA LEU A 167 14.90 -2.71 -10.40
C LEU A 167 15.72 -2.91 -11.67
N ALA A 168 16.14 -4.15 -11.97
CA ALA A 168 16.85 -4.46 -13.22
C ALA A 168 16.02 -4.13 -14.48
N CYS A 169 14.70 -4.06 -14.34
CA CYS A 169 13.80 -3.65 -15.39
C CYS A 169 13.82 -2.13 -15.67
N ASP A 170 14.37 -1.31 -14.77
CA ASP A 170 14.26 0.16 -14.77
C ASP A 170 12.79 0.63 -14.71
N PRO A 171 12.05 0.26 -13.64
CA PRO A 171 10.62 0.54 -13.55
C PRO A 171 10.31 2.00 -13.16
N ASP A 172 9.21 2.52 -13.67
CA ASP A 172 8.61 3.77 -13.16
C ASP A 172 7.75 3.51 -11.91
N ILE A 173 7.22 2.28 -11.78
CA ILE A 173 6.39 1.86 -10.65
C ILE A 173 6.88 0.53 -10.08
N LEU A 174 7.06 0.50 -8.76
CA LEU A 174 7.33 -0.70 -8.00
C LEU A 174 6.14 -1.08 -7.12
N VAL A 175 5.59 -2.27 -7.35
CA VAL A 175 4.56 -2.85 -6.49
C VAL A 175 5.23 -3.78 -5.48
N CYS A 176 5.03 -3.50 -4.20
CA CYS A 176 5.58 -4.30 -3.11
C CYS A 176 4.45 -5.03 -2.40
N ASP A 177 4.28 -6.34 -2.67
CA ASP A 177 3.25 -7.17 -2.03
C ASP A 177 3.82 -7.88 -0.80
N GLU A 178 3.60 -7.29 0.38
CA GLU A 178 4.12 -7.76 1.66
C GLU A 178 5.67 -7.91 1.68
N PRO A 179 6.43 -6.85 1.34
CA PRO A 179 7.87 -6.95 1.09
C PRO A 179 8.72 -7.22 2.34
N THR A 180 8.14 -7.09 3.53
CA THR A 180 8.83 -7.27 4.81
C THR A 180 8.28 -8.43 5.63
N THR A 181 7.29 -9.16 5.10
CA THR A 181 6.73 -10.32 5.79
C THR A 181 7.81 -11.38 6.00
N ALA A 182 7.79 -12.01 7.18
CA ALA A 182 8.75 -13.02 7.62
C ALA A 182 10.21 -12.55 7.81
N LEU A 183 10.47 -11.23 7.80
CA LEU A 183 11.76 -10.66 8.18
C LEU A 183 11.74 -10.24 9.66
N ASP A 184 12.91 -10.23 10.30
CA ASP A 184 13.04 -9.64 11.64
C ASP A 184 12.93 -8.11 11.56
N VAL A 185 12.56 -7.47 12.69
CA VAL A 185 12.31 -6.02 12.78
C VAL A 185 13.51 -5.19 12.32
N THR A 186 14.75 -5.67 12.52
CA THR A 186 15.94 -4.92 12.11
C THR A 186 16.09 -4.93 10.60
N ILE A 187 15.94 -6.10 9.98
CA ILE A 187 16.00 -6.23 8.52
C ILE A 187 14.82 -5.51 7.86
N GLN A 188 13.61 -5.60 8.43
CA GLN A 188 12.44 -4.85 7.96
C GLN A 188 12.76 -3.35 7.85
N ALA A 189 13.23 -2.72 8.93
CA ALA A 189 13.58 -1.30 8.91
C ALA A 189 14.57 -0.95 7.80
N GLN A 190 15.62 -1.77 7.62
CA GLN A 190 16.60 -1.54 6.55
C GLN A 190 16.04 -1.73 5.14
N ILE A 191 14.99 -2.52 4.94
CA ILE A 191 14.30 -2.66 3.65
C ILE A 191 13.41 -1.44 3.40
N LEU A 192 12.72 -0.93 4.43
CA LEU A 192 11.92 0.29 4.32
C LEU A 192 12.81 1.51 3.99
N ASP A 193 13.95 1.65 4.67
CA ASP A 193 14.94 2.70 4.37
C ASP A 193 15.43 2.60 2.91
N LEU A 194 15.73 1.39 2.43
CA LEU A 194 16.13 1.16 1.05
C LEU A 194 15.04 1.61 0.06
N LEU A 195 13.78 1.24 0.31
CA LEU A 195 12.67 1.61 -0.58
C LEU A 195 12.43 3.13 -0.58
N ALA A 196 12.57 3.78 0.58
CA ALA A 196 12.45 5.24 0.70
C ALA A 196 13.58 5.98 -0.03
N ASP A 197 14.80 5.45 0.00
CA ASP A 197 15.92 6.02 -0.76
C ASP A 197 15.73 5.83 -2.26
N LEU A 198 15.27 4.65 -2.72
CA LEU A 198 14.94 4.40 -4.12
C LEU A 198 13.80 5.30 -4.65
N GLN A 199 12.73 5.48 -3.85
CA GLN A 199 11.64 6.40 -4.17
C GLN A 199 12.17 7.82 -4.42
N ARG A 200 13.07 8.30 -3.56
CA ARG A 200 13.59 9.68 -3.60
C ARG A 200 14.60 9.90 -4.71
N ASP A 201 15.48 8.92 -4.94
CA ASP A 201 16.62 9.10 -5.85
C ASP A 201 16.23 8.84 -7.31
N ASP A 202 15.24 7.99 -7.57
CA ASP A 202 14.83 7.55 -8.92
C ASP A 202 13.42 8.05 -9.34
N ASP A 203 12.77 8.94 -8.58
CA ASP A 203 11.37 9.39 -8.79
C ASP A 203 10.37 8.22 -8.89
N LEU A 204 10.72 7.08 -8.27
CA LEU A 204 9.99 5.82 -8.36
C LEU A 204 8.64 5.90 -7.63
N GLY A 205 7.54 5.60 -8.32
CA GLY A 205 6.23 5.43 -7.70
C GLY A 205 6.11 4.07 -7.02
N ILE A 206 5.67 4.02 -5.76
CA ILE A 206 5.58 2.76 -5.01
C ILE A 206 4.14 2.47 -4.61
N LEU A 207 3.65 1.28 -4.95
CA LEU A 207 2.43 0.72 -4.34
C LEU A 207 2.86 -0.23 -3.23
N PHE A 208 2.74 0.22 -1.99
CA PHE A 208 3.16 -0.53 -0.82
C PHE A 208 1.98 -1.28 -0.20
N ILE A 209 2.01 -2.61 -0.25
CA ILE A 209 0.92 -3.45 0.21
C ILE A 209 1.37 -4.21 1.44
N THR A 210 0.61 -4.07 2.53
CA THR A 210 0.87 -4.80 3.77
C THR A 210 -0.41 -5.00 4.56
N HIS A 211 -0.37 -5.82 5.59
CA HIS A 211 -1.41 -5.88 6.62
C HIS A 211 -0.97 -5.21 7.93
N ASP A 212 0.28 -4.76 8.03
CA ASP A 212 0.85 -4.11 9.21
C ASP A 212 0.72 -2.59 9.10
N MET A 213 -0.15 -2.01 9.94
CA MET A 213 -0.33 -0.57 10.03
C MET A 213 0.91 0.16 10.55
N GLY A 214 1.72 -0.44 11.44
CA GLY A 214 2.94 0.21 11.91
C GLY A 214 3.93 0.45 10.76
N VAL A 215 4.03 -0.49 9.83
CA VAL A 215 4.85 -0.33 8.61
C VAL A 215 4.29 0.76 7.69
N ILE A 216 2.96 0.88 7.58
CA ILE A 216 2.32 1.93 6.78
C ILE A 216 2.67 3.33 7.29
N GLU A 217 2.70 3.51 8.62
CA GLU A 217 3.03 4.79 9.27
C GLU A 217 4.41 5.32 8.82
N ASP A 218 5.38 4.40 8.74
CA ASP A 218 6.77 4.75 8.42
C ASP A 218 7.06 4.80 6.91
N ALA A 219 6.30 4.07 6.08
CA ALA A 219 6.69 3.79 4.70
C ALA A 219 5.87 4.50 3.62
N THR A 220 4.77 5.20 3.97
CA THR A 220 3.81 5.67 2.95
C THR A 220 3.43 7.14 3.12
N ASP A 221 3.25 7.85 2.00
CA ASP A 221 2.78 9.24 1.98
C ASP A 221 1.26 9.32 2.12
N ARG A 222 0.57 8.37 1.48
CA ARG A 222 -0.88 8.21 1.49
C ARG A 222 -1.24 6.76 1.64
N VAL A 223 -2.39 6.49 2.26
CA VAL A 223 -2.86 5.12 2.51
C VAL A 223 -4.28 4.93 2.01
N ASN A 224 -4.55 3.74 1.49
CA ASN A 224 -5.86 3.20 1.17
C ASN A 224 -6.13 1.99 2.06
N VAL A 225 -7.13 2.07 2.93
CA VAL A 225 -7.62 0.97 3.73
C VAL A 225 -8.68 0.21 2.93
N ILE A 226 -8.43 -1.05 2.64
CA ILE A 226 -9.32 -1.93 1.90
C ILE A 226 -9.98 -2.96 2.83
N TYR A 227 -11.29 -3.14 2.68
CA TYR A 227 -12.06 -4.13 3.42
C TYR A 227 -13.02 -4.84 2.46
N ALA A 228 -12.96 -6.17 2.45
CA ALA A 228 -13.84 -7.03 1.65
C ALA A 228 -14.01 -6.54 0.19
N GLY A 229 -12.95 -6.08 -0.47
CA GLY A 229 -12.95 -5.63 -1.85
C GLY A 229 -13.24 -4.14 -2.08
N GLU A 230 -13.56 -3.36 -1.05
CA GLU A 230 -13.87 -1.93 -1.15
C GLU A 230 -12.81 -1.09 -0.43
N ILE A 231 -12.46 0.09 -0.96
CA ILE A 231 -11.66 1.06 -0.21
C ILE A 231 -12.58 1.74 0.81
N VAL A 232 -12.38 1.42 2.08
CA VAL A 232 -13.18 1.93 3.21
C VAL A 232 -12.50 3.05 3.97
N GLU A 233 -11.23 3.35 3.67
CA GLU A 233 -10.57 4.60 4.04
C GLU A 233 -9.50 5.02 3.03
N ARG A 234 -9.38 6.32 2.76
CA ARG A 234 -8.24 6.92 2.09
C ARG A 234 -7.89 8.19 2.83
N ALA A 235 -6.61 8.47 3.04
CA ALA A 235 -6.13 9.74 3.56
C ALA A 235 -4.60 9.85 3.39
N PRO A 236 -4.02 11.06 3.52
CA PRO A 236 -2.62 11.20 3.91
C PRO A 236 -2.32 10.36 5.16
N THR A 237 -1.13 9.76 5.21
CA THR A 237 -0.78 8.81 6.27
C THR A 237 -0.84 9.45 7.65
N ASP A 238 -0.30 10.65 7.83
CA ASP A 238 -0.35 11.40 9.09
C ASP A 238 -1.79 11.65 9.56
N VAL A 239 -2.68 12.06 8.64
CA VAL A 239 -4.10 12.30 8.94
C VAL A 239 -4.82 11.01 9.33
N LEU A 240 -4.56 9.89 8.63
CA LEU A 240 -5.21 8.62 8.94
C LEU A 240 -4.85 8.12 10.34
N PHE A 241 -3.60 8.31 10.76
CA PHE A 241 -3.10 7.82 12.05
C PHE A 241 -3.49 8.72 13.22
N ASP A 242 -3.72 10.02 12.98
CA ASP A 242 -4.21 11.00 13.96
C ASP A 242 -5.74 10.99 14.10
N ARG A 243 -6.46 10.97 12.97
CA ARG A 243 -7.92 11.08 12.91
C ARG A 243 -8.56 10.06 11.95
N PRO A 244 -8.46 8.76 12.26
CA PRO A 244 -9.12 7.72 11.49
C PRO A 244 -10.65 7.89 11.50
N ALA A 245 -11.27 7.95 10.33
CA ALA A 245 -12.70 8.22 10.20
C ALA A 245 -13.54 6.94 10.26
N HIS A 246 -13.11 5.87 9.58
CA HIS A 246 -13.90 4.65 9.47
C HIS A 246 -13.72 3.77 10.73
N PRO A 247 -14.81 3.18 11.29
CA PRO A 247 -14.72 2.31 12.46
C PRO A 247 -13.75 1.12 12.28
N TYR A 248 -13.65 0.59 11.05
CA TYR A 248 -12.66 -0.45 10.71
C TYR A 248 -11.21 0.04 10.86
N THR A 249 -10.89 1.21 10.34
CA THR A 249 -9.54 1.80 10.42
C THR A 249 -9.16 2.07 11.86
N ARG A 250 -10.09 2.60 12.67
CA ARG A 250 -9.91 2.75 14.12
C ARG A 250 -9.57 1.42 14.78
N ALA A 251 -10.35 0.39 14.48
CA ALA A 251 -10.12 -0.94 15.04
C ALA A 251 -8.76 -1.54 14.61
N LEU A 252 -8.32 -1.32 13.36
CA LEU A 252 -6.98 -1.73 12.91
C LEU A 252 -5.86 -1.00 13.69
N LEU A 253 -6.00 0.30 13.90
CA LEU A 253 -5.02 1.11 14.65
C LEU A 253 -4.98 0.75 16.13
N ASP A 254 -6.14 0.48 16.74
CA ASP A 254 -6.23 0.09 18.15
C ASP A 254 -5.60 -1.28 18.41
N SER A 255 -5.58 -2.16 17.40
CA SER A 255 -4.88 -3.46 17.46
C SER A 255 -3.34 -3.35 17.39
N ILE A 256 -2.77 -2.15 17.17
CA ILE A 256 -1.31 -1.95 17.12
C ILE A 256 -0.72 -1.92 18.54
N PRO A 257 0.28 -2.77 18.84
CA PRO A 257 1.01 -2.70 20.10
C PRO A 257 1.62 -1.31 20.35
N GLY A 258 1.45 -0.76 21.55
CA GLY A 258 1.96 0.57 21.93
C GLY A 258 0.99 1.72 21.71
N ARG A 259 -0.11 1.53 20.96
CA ARG A 259 -1.24 2.48 20.91
C ARG A 259 -2.28 2.25 22.00
N THR A 260 -2.26 1.07 22.61
CA THR A 260 -3.09 0.71 23.77
C THR A 260 -2.26 0.80 25.07
N PRO A 261 -2.84 1.17 26.23
CA PRO A 261 -2.12 1.20 27.50
C PRO A 261 -1.40 -0.12 27.80
N PRO A 262 -0.20 -0.11 28.44
CA PRO A 262 0.63 -1.30 28.62
C PRO A 262 -0.04 -2.49 29.32
N ASP A 263 -1.00 -2.22 30.20
CA ASP A 263 -1.70 -3.23 31.00
C ASP A 263 -3.08 -3.62 30.42
N ALA A 264 -3.48 -3.03 29.29
CA ALA A 264 -4.75 -3.34 28.63
C ALA A 264 -4.57 -4.45 27.60
N GLN A 265 -5.56 -5.33 27.51
CA GLN A 265 -5.61 -6.36 26.48
C GLN A 265 -5.80 -5.68 25.12
N LEU A 266 -4.98 -6.07 24.12
CA LEU A 266 -5.12 -5.53 22.78
C LEU A 266 -6.52 -5.87 22.23
N PRO A 267 -7.27 -4.87 21.75
CA PRO A 267 -8.57 -5.11 21.15
C PRO A 267 -8.40 -5.89 19.85
N THR A 268 -9.30 -6.85 19.63
CA THR A 268 -9.37 -7.66 18.41
C THR A 268 -10.64 -7.32 17.63
N ILE A 269 -10.56 -7.36 16.30
CA ILE A 269 -11.73 -7.21 15.45
C ILE A 269 -12.43 -8.56 15.33
N ASP A 270 -13.53 -8.76 16.05
CA ASP A 270 -14.25 -10.04 16.08
C ASP A 270 -14.75 -10.47 14.69
N GLY A 271 -14.77 -11.79 14.45
CA GLY A 271 -15.25 -12.39 13.20
C GLY A 271 -14.21 -12.44 12.09
N GLU A 272 -14.64 -12.85 10.89
CA GLU A 272 -13.80 -12.97 9.70
C GLU A 272 -14.21 -11.96 8.63
N VAL A 273 -13.29 -11.58 7.74
CA VAL A 273 -13.62 -10.76 6.57
C VAL A 273 -14.63 -11.54 5.71
N PRO A 274 -15.83 -10.97 5.41
CA PRO A 274 -16.82 -11.67 4.62
C PRO A 274 -16.31 -11.90 3.20
N THR A 275 -16.66 -13.04 2.61
CA THR A 275 -16.41 -13.26 1.18
C THR A 275 -17.41 -12.42 0.37
N PRO A 276 -16.97 -11.48 -0.47
CA PRO A 276 -17.86 -10.63 -1.26
C PRO A 276 -18.43 -11.42 -2.45
N THR A 277 -19.67 -11.91 -2.34
CA THR A 277 -20.32 -12.78 -3.35
C THR A 277 -21.17 -12.03 -4.38
N GLY A 278 -20.96 -10.72 -4.54
CA GLY A 278 -21.68 -9.86 -5.47
C GLY A 278 -21.44 -8.37 -5.18
N PRO A 279 -22.16 -7.46 -5.87
CA PRO A 279 -22.08 -6.03 -5.60
C PRO A 279 -22.43 -5.70 -4.14
N ALA A 280 -21.76 -4.70 -3.56
CA ALA A 280 -22.15 -4.18 -2.24
C ALA A 280 -23.55 -3.54 -2.30
N SER A 281 -24.52 -4.16 -1.65
CA SER A 281 -25.87 -3.58 -1.44
C SER A 281 -26.03 -2.94 -0.07
N HIS A 282 -25.12 -3.24 0.86
CA HIS A 282 -25.09 -2.79 2.24
C HIS A 282 -23.64 -2.57 2.67
N CYS A 283 -23.41 -1.97 3.84
CA CYS A 283 -22.05 -1.86 4.40
C CYS A 283 -21.50 -3.25 4.71
N ARG A 284 -20.40 -3.65 4.05
CA ARG A 284 -19.78 -4.97 4.26
C ARG A 284 -19.21 -5.14 5.67
N PHE A 285 -18.83 -4.05 6.33
CA PHE A 285 -18.30 -4.07 7.69
C PHE A 285 -19.39 -4.08 8.78
N ALA A 286 -20.67 -3.85 8.44
CA ALA A 286 -21.76 -3.75 9.42
C ALA A 286 -21.81 -4.90 10.44
N PRO A 287 -21.63 -6.19 10.06
CA PRO A 287 -21.69 -7.30 11.03
C PRO A 287 -20.58 -7.30 12.08
N ARG A 288 -19.47 -6.59 11.82
CA ARG A 288 -18.30 -6.49 12.71
C ARG A 288 -18.14 -5.07 13.29
N CYS A 289 -19.01 -4.14 12.91
CA CYS A 289 -18.91 -2.75 13.31
C CYS A 289 -19.62 -2.52 14.65
N PRO A 290 -18.91 -2.08 15.72
CA PRO A 290 -19.53 -1.78 17.00
C PRO A 290 -20.49 -0.56 16.93
N GLU A 291 -20.39 0.24 15.87
CA GLU A 291 -21.18 1.43 15.61
C GLU A 291 -22.24 1.21 14.52
N ALA A 292 -22.53 -0.05 14.16
CA ALA A 292 -23.54 -0.38 13.15
C ALA A 292 -24.93 0.15 13.55
N PHE A 293 -25.65 0.68 12.57
CA PHE A 293 -27.04 1.13 12.70
C PHE A 293 -27.88 0.61 11.52
N ALA A 294 -29.20 0.71 11.62
CA ALA A 294 -30.13 0.06 10.70
C ALA A 294 -29.82 0.27 9.20
N ALA A 295 -29.46 1.50 8.78
CA ALA A 295 -29.18 1.76 7.36
C ALA A 295 -27.90 1.05 6.85
N CYS A 296 -26.98 0.65 7.72
CA CYS A 296 -25.79 -0.11 7.34
C CYS A 296 -26.14 -1.49 6.77
N GLU A 297 -27.28 -2.07 7.16
CA GLU A 297 -27.75 -3.37 6.68
C GLU A 297 -28.53 -3.28 5.36
N ASP A 298 -29.05 -2.08 5.04
CA ASP A 298 -29.95 -1.86 3.91
C ASP A 298 -29.31 -1.05 2.76
N THR A 299 -28.21 -0.34 3.01
CA THR A 299 -27.63 0.59 2.02
C THR A 299 -26.11 0.60 2.08
N ALA A 300 -25.48 0.46 0.91
CA ALA A 300 -24.03 0.59 0.79
C ALA A 300 -23.61 2.05 1.05
N PRO A 301 -22.54 2.28 1.83
CA PRO A 301 -22.04 3.62 2.09
C PRO A 301 -21.55 4.27 0.79
N THR A 302 -21.71 5.59 0.70
CA THR A 302 -21.16 6.38 -0.42
C THR A 302 -19.91 7.11 0.04
N HIS A 303 -18.95 7.26 -0.86
CA HIS A 303 -17.75 8.06 -0.60
C HIS A 303 -18.15 9.54 -0.49
N VAL A 304 -17.71 10.19 0.58
CA VAL A 304 -17.87 11.63 0.80
C VAL A 304 -16.54 12.17 1.27
N SER A 305 -16.17 13.39 0.86
CA SER A 305 -14.92 14.06 1.26
C SER A 305 -15.08 14.79 2.60
N ILE A 306 -14.14 14.61 3.54
CA ILE A 306 -14.10 15.33 4.82
C ILE A 306 -13.07 16.46 4.77
N ASP A 307 -13.45 17.67 5.18
CA ASP A 307 -12.50 18.77 5.40
C ASP A 307 -11.71 18.51 6.70
N THR A 308 -10.39 18.46 6.60
CA THR A 308 -9.49 18.20 7.72
C THR A 308 -9.28 19.43 8.62
N GLY A 309 -9.82 20.60 8.25
CA GLY A 309 -9.60 21.84 9.00
C GLY A 309 -8.20 22.37 8.74
N GLY A 310 -8.05 23.19 7.69
CA GLY A 310 -6.78 23.80 7.32
C GLY A 310 -6.14 24.61 8.46
N GLY A 311 -4.88 24.29 8.77
CA GLY A 311 -4.13 24.93 9.84
C GLY A 311 -2.62 24.78 9.73
N GLY A 312 -2.01 25.34 8.69
CA GLY A 312 -0.62 25.82 8.75
C GLY A 312 0.39 25.06 7.88
N SER A 313 0.83 25.71 6.81
CA SER A 313 2.12 25.45 6.20
C SER A 313 3.23 25.62 7.26
N SER A 314 4.05 24.59 7.45
CA SER A 314 5.45 24.82 7.77
C SER A 314 6.29 23.71 7.15
N SER A 315 6.95 24.05 6.06
CA SER A 315 8.19 23.43 5.64
C SER A 315 9.14 23.32 6.84
N ALA A 316 9.52 22.11 7.22
CA ALA A 316 10.71 21.87 8.01
C ALA A 316 11.25 20.48 7.68
N SER A 317 12.40 20.46 7.01
CA SER A 317 13.19 19.26 6.72
C SER A 317 13.56 18.51 8.00
N PRO A 318 13.60 17.16 8.01
CA PRO A 318 14.14 16.43 9.13
C PRO A 318 15.66 16.35 9.00
N ARG A 319 16.37 17.19 9.76
CA ARG A 319 17.75 16.91 10.16
C ARG A 319 17.89 17.16 11.66
N ASP A 320 18.50 16.17 12.31
CA ASP A 320 18.96 16.10 13.70
C ASP A 320 17.92 15.82 14.79
N ALA A 321 17.67 14.54 15.01
CA ALA A 321 17.28 14.03 16.33
C ALA A 321 18.36 13.07 16.85
N SER A 322 19.48 13.64 17.29
CA SER A 322 20.40 12.96 18.22
C SER A 322 20.14 13.42 19.65
N ALA A 323 19.90 12.43 20.52
CA ALA A 323 20.10 12.44 21.98
C ALA A 323 19.08 13.19 22.88
N GLY A 324 18.46 12.41 23.78
CA GLY A 324 18.59 12.70 25.22
C GLY A 324 17.31 12.78 26.06
N ARG A 325 17.01 11.65 26.74
CA ARG A 325 16.55 11.51 28.14
C ARG A 325 15.26 12.21 28.63
N ALA A 326 14.37 11.32 29.11
CA ALA A 326 13.45 11.43 30.24
C ALA A 326 13.72 12.53 31.28
N THR A 327 12.64 13.22 31.70
CA THR A 327 12.34 13.42 33.13
C THR A 327 10.88 13.84 33.35
N GLU A 328 10.31 13.28 34.41
CA GLU A 328 8.97 13.48 34.95
C GLU A 328 8.69 14.94 35.32
N ARG A 329 7.40 15.34 35.26
CA ARG A 329 6.74 16.12 36.33
C ARG A 329 5.22 16.07 36.20
N SER A 330 4.60 15.45 37.20
CA SER A 330 3.20 15.67 37.55
C SER A 330 3.03 17.06 38.17
N SER A 331 1.87 17.68 37.95
CA SER A 331 1.00 18.22 39.02
C SER A 331 -0.19 18.99 38.44
N ASN A 332 -1.36 18.37 38.60
CA ASN A 332 -2.55 18.93 39.23
C ASN A 332 -2.96 20.38 38.91
N ARG A 333 -4.15 20.54 38.31
CA ARG A 333 -5.10 21.61 38.67
C ARG A 333 -6.53 21.22 38.31
N ASP A 334 -7.39 21.43 39.29
CA ASP A 334 -8.79 21.04 39.38
C ASP A 334 -9.74 21.81 38.45
N ALA A 335 -10.78 21.07 38.04
CA ALA A 335 -12.19 21.41 37.82
C ALA A 335 -12.62 22.88 37.67
N VAL A 336 -13.33 23.17 36.58
CA VAL A 336 -14.56 23.98 36.59
C VAL A 336 -15.53 23.41 35.55
N ASP A 337 -16.72 23.02 36.02
CA ASP A 337 -17.91 22.70 35.26
C ASP A 337 -18.37 23.90 34.41
N ASP A 338 -18.67 23.68 33.13
CA ASP A 338 -19.61 24.54 32.41
C ASP A 338 -20.48 23.71 31.46
N GLU A 339 -21.66 23.37 31.95
CA GLU A 339 -22.82 22.95 31.16
C GLU A 339 -23.31 24.14 30.33
N SER A 340 -23.06 24.16 29.02
CA SER A 340 -24.01 24.81 28.11
C SER A 340 -23.99 24.28 26.67
N ALA A 341 -25.19 23.84 26.27
CA ALA A 341 -25.75 23.89 24.92
C ALA A 341 -25.07 23.07 23.81
N ALA A 342 -25.51 21.81 23.70
CA ALA A 342 -25.50 21.05 22.45
C ALA A 342 -26.36 21.72 21.37
N PRO A 343 -25.88 21.85 20.12
CA PRO A 343 -26.76 21.92 18.96
C PRO A 343 -27.01 20.50 18.47
N GLN A 344 -28.24 20.04 18.68
CA GLN A 344 -28.83 18.91 17.97
C GLN A 344 -28.74 19.16 16.46
N THR A 345 -27.80 18.50 15.79
CA THR A 345 -27.77 18.40 14.33
C THR A 345 -27.86 16.93 13.98
N THR A 346 -29.04 16.58 13.46
CA THR A 346 -29.34 15.46 12.56
C THR A 346 -28.29 14.35 12.45
N GLN A 347 -28.62 13.22 13.08
CA GLN A 347 -28.07 11.90 12.81
C GLN A 347 -28.14 11.58 11.31
N SER A 348 -27.08 11.85 10.56
CA SER A 348 -26.86 11.32 9.22
C SER A 348 -25.38 11.39 8.86
N ALA A 349 -24.85 10.25 8.40
CA ALA A 349 -23.52 10.06 7.79
C ALA A 349 -22.31 10.11 8.73
N ALA A 350 -21.92 8.95 9.24
CA ALA A 350 -20.59 8.73 9.82
C ALA A 350 -20.00 7.37 9.38
N CYS A 351 -19.77 7.22 8.08
CA CYS A 351 -18.70 6.39 7.51
C CYS A 351 -18.13 7.27 6.40
N LEU A 352 -17.10 8.03 6.74
CA LEU A 352 -16.65 9.19 5.97
C LEU A 352 -15.24 8.93 5.41
N LEU A 353 -14.93 9.48 4.24
CA LEU A 353 -13.67 9.26 3.50
C LEU A 353 -12.99 10.58 3.11
N TYR A 354 -11.73 10.56 2.70
CA TYR A 354 -11.03 11.78 2.26
C TYR A 354 -10.90 11.80 0.73
N GLU A 355 -11.20 12.94 0.12
CA GLU A 355 -10.71 13.28 -1.21
C GLU A 355 -9.89 14.55 -1.10
N ASP A 356 -8.68 14.51 -1.67
CA ASP A 356 -7.82 15.68 -1.72
C ASP A 356 -8.38 16.66 -2.77
N SER A 357 -8.78 17.86 -2.33
CA SER A 357 -9.44 18.85 -3.20
C SER A 357 -8.54 19.48 -4.28
N THR A 358 -7.32 18.97 -4.46
CA THR A 358 -6.31 19.55 -5.36
C THR A 358 -6.34 18.99 -6.79
N ALA A 359 -7.16 17.97 -7.11
CA ALA A 359 -7.14 17.33 -8.42
C ALA A 359 -8.26 17.73 -9.41
N HIS A 360 -9.35 18.39 -9.00
CA HIS A 360 -10.48 18.70 -9.88
C HIS A 360 -11.01 20.13 -9.73
N GLN A 361 -10.22 21.10 -10.22
CA GLN A 361 -10.76 22.38 -10.70
C GLN A 361 -10.11 22.74 -12.02
N GLN A 362 -10.64 22.23 -13.13
CA GLN A 362 -10.77 22.95 -14.40
C GLN A 362 -11.38 22.04 -15.48
N THR A 363 -12.71 21.97 -15.52
CA THR A 363 -13.50 21.98 -16.76
C THR A 363 -14.94 22.26 -16.38
N ASP A 364 -15.26 23.55 -16.29
CA ASP A 364 -16.57 24.10 -16.67
C ASP A 364 -16.56 25.60 -16.41
N SER A 365 -16.32 26.39 -17.46
CA SER A 365 -16.83 27.77 -17.63
C SER A 365 -16.35 28.37 -18.97
N GLN A 366 -17.27 28.38 -19.94
CA GLN A 366 -17.42 29.29 -21.09
C GLN A 366 -16.45 29.21 -22.28
#